data_AF-A0A443QCX5-F1
#
_entry.id   AF-A0A443QCX5-F1
#
_cell.length_a   1.000
_cell.length_b   1.000
_cell.length_c   1.000
_cell.angle_alpha   90.00
_cell.angle_beta   90.00
_cell.angle_gamma   90.00
#
_symmetry.space_group_name_H-M   'P 1'
#
loop_
_entity.id
_entity.type
_entity.pdbx_description
1 polymer ?
#
loop_
_entity_poly.entity_id
_entity_poly.type
_entity_poly.pdbx_seq_one_letter_code
_entity_poly.pdbx_strand_id
1 'polypeptide(L)' 'MSQTFLINLEHKVVIVTGSSSAIGAPTVVLFASLGSKVVVTGRNEDKVLNVSQQCEAVSPFKYKFEQKPN' A
#
# COMPACT_ATOMS: atom_id res chain seq x y z
N MET A 1 23.09 13.02 -7.83
CA MET A 1 22.25 12.00 -7.15
C MET A 1 21.25 11.49 -8.17
N SER A 2 21.31 10.19 -8.43
CA SER A 2 20.75 9.50 -9.59
C SER A 2 19.27 9.82 -9.83
N GLN A 3 18.94 10.19 -11.07
CA GLN A 3 17.57 10.25 -11.56
C GLN A 3 16.93 8.86 -11.49
N THR A 4 15.87 8.68 -10.70
CA THR A 4 14.90 7.60 -10.90
C THR A 4 13.75 8.10 -11.80
N PHE A 5 14.08 8.65 -12.97
CA PHE A 5 13.14 9.37 -13.85
C PHE A 5 12.25 8.44 -14.71
N LEU A 6 11.97 7.20 -14.28
CA LEU A 6 11.07 6.31 -15.05
C LEU A 6 9.89 5.76 -14.26
N ILE A 7 9.83 5.94 -12.94
CA ILE A 7 8.76 5.39 -12.12
C ILE A 7 8.13 6.52 -11.30
N ASN A 8 7.14 7.18 -11.89
CA ASN A 8 6.22 8.04 -11.16
C ASN A 8 4.93 7.27 -10.85
N LEU A 9 4.78 6.90 -9.58
CA LEU A 9 3.61 6.19 -9.05
C LEU A 9 2.80 7.05 -8.07
N GLU A 10 3.11 8.35 -8.01
CA GLU A 10 2.39 9.32 -7.21
C GLU A 10 0.93 9.39 -7.67
N HIS A 11 0.02 9.36 -6.70
CA HIS A 11 -1.43 9.45 -6.92
C HIS A 11 -2.05 8.34 -7.78
N LYS A 12 -1.27 7.34 -8.22
CA LYS A 12 -1.79 6.15 -8.91
C LYS A 12 -2.50 5.24 -7.93
N VAL A 13 -3.53 4.54 -8.40
CA VAL A 13 -4.24 3.52 -7.62
C VAL A 13 -3.66 2.15 -7.97
N VAL A 14 -3.23 1.41 -6.95
CA VAL A 14 -2.63 0.08 -7.10
C VAL A 14 -3.40 -0.91 -6.24
N ILE A 15 -3.93 -1.96 -6.84
CA ILE A 15 -4.52 -3.10 -6.13
C ILE A 15 -3.55 -4.27 -6.17
N VAL A 16 -3.26 -4.83 -5.00
CA VAL A 16 -2.44 -6.04 -4.89
C VAL A 16 -3.27 -7.11 -4.21
N THR A 17 -3.50 -8.22 -4.91
CA THR A 17 -4.26 -9.35 -4.38
C THR A 17 -3.42 -10.19 -3.43
N GLY A 18 -3.99 -10.65 -2.31
CA GLY A 18 -3.27 -11.49 -1.34
C GLY A 18 -2.14 -10.74 -0.61
N SER A 19 -2.27 -9.41 -0.51
CA SER A 19 -1.28 -8.50 0.07
C SER A 19 -1.29 -8.42 1.59
N SER A 20 -2.17 -9.16 2.26
CA SER A 20 -2.17 -9.26 3.72
C SER A 20 -0.97 -10.02 4.31
N SER A 21 -0.08 -10.62 3.49
CA SER A 21 1.07 -11.40 3.98
C SER A 21 2.14 -11.67 2.91
N ALA A 22 3.21 -12.38 3.32
CA ALA A 22 4.27 -12.88 2.45
C ALA A 22 4.85 -11.78 1.56
N ILE A 23 5.01 -12.02 0.26
CA ILE A 23 5.55 -11.04 -0.70
C ILE A 23 4.61 -9.86 -0.93
N GLY A 24 3.30 -10.05 -0.79
CA GLY A 24 2.34 -9.01 -1.12
C GLY A 24 2.35 -7.84 -0.12
N ALA A 25 2.67 -8.10 1.15
CA ALA A 25 2.78 -7.09 2.20
C ALA A 25 3.91 -6.06 1.94
N PRO A 26 5.19 -6.45 1.75
CA PRO A 26 6.25 -5.50 1.41
C PRO A 26 6.02 -4.84 0.05
N THR A 27 5.35 -5.51 -0.90
CA THR A 27 4.99 -4.90 -2.19
C THR A 27 4.04 -3.71 -2.02
N VAL A 28 2.94 -3.84 -1.26
CA VAL A 28 2.02 -2.71 -1.04
C VAL A 28 2.66 -1.59 -0.23
N VAL A 29 3.54 -1.92 0.72
CA VAL A 29 4.28 -0.91 1.49
C VAL A 29 5.23 -0.12 0.59
N LEU A 30 5.91 -0.77 -0.36
CA LEU A 30 6.74 -0.08 -1.36
C LEU A 30 5.91 0.81 -2.28
N PHE A 31 4.76 0.35 -2.76
CA PHE A 31 3.88 1.20 -3.57
C PHE A 31 3.37 2.41 -2.79
N ALA A 32 3.04 2.24 -1.50
CA ALA A 32 2.62 3.34 -0.65
C ALA A 32 3.74 4.37 -0.44
N SER A 33 4.99 3.93 -0.23
CA SER A 33 6.15 4.84 -0.07
C SER A 33 6.51 5.59 -1.36
N LEU A 34 6.20 5.00 -2.52
CA LEU A 34 6.31 5.65 -3.84
C LEU A 34 5.13 6.60 -4.16
N GLY A 35 4.20 6.81 -3.21
CA GLY A 35 3.13 7.80 -3.34
C GLY A 35 1.83 7.27 -3.97
N SER A 36 1.68 5.96 -4.15
CA SER A 36 0.44 5.36 -4.64
C SER A 36 -0.64 5.24 -3.56
N LYS A 37 -1.89 5.24 -4.01
CA LYS A 37 -3.06 4.80 -3.25
C LYS A 37 -3.17 3.28 -3.38
N VAL A 38 -2.93 2.56 -2.30
CA VAL A 38 -2.87 1.08 -2.33
C VAL A 38 -4.15 0.46 -1.78
N VAL A 39 -4.59 -0.64 -2.39
CA VAL A 39 -5.66 -1.49 -1.88
C VAL A 39 -5.06 -2.79 -1.39
N VAL A 40 -5.16 -3.02 -0.08
CA VAL A 40 -4.71 -4.25 0.58
C VAL A 40 -5.87 -5.23 0.60
N THR A 41 -5.62 -6.49 0.23
CA THR A 41 -6.65 -7.53 0.21
C THR A 41 -6.18 -8.78 0.94
N GLY A 42 -7.11 -9.47 1.60
CA GLY A 42 -6.84 -10.68 2.35
C GLY A 42 -8.09 -11.23 3.02
N ARG A 43 -8.01 -12.46 3.52
CA ARG A 43 -9.12 -13.13 4.24
C ARG A 43 -9.13 -12.84 5.74
N ASN A 44 -8.01 -12.37 6.28
CA ASN A 44 -7.85 -12.09 7.69
C ASN A 44 -7.80 -10.57 7.87
N GLU A 45 -8.81 -10.02 8.51
CA GLU A 45 -9.00 -8.58 8.67
C GLU A 45 -7.87 -7.95 9.51
N ASP A 46 -7.43 -8.60 10.59
CA ASP A 46 -6.33 -8.10 11.43
C ASP A 46 -5.03 -7.91 10.63
N LYS A 47 -4.72 -8.87 9.75
CA LYS A 47 -3.55 -8.80 8.87
C LYS A 47 -3.69 -7.69 7.83
N VAL A 48 -4.88 -7.54 7.24
CA VAL A 48 -5.17 -6.45 6.31
C VAL A 48 -5.03 -5.10 7.00
N LEU A 49 -5.55 -4.96 8.21
CA LEU A 49 -5.47 -3.74 9.00
C LEU A 49 -4.03 -3.38 9.34
N ASN A 50 -3.24 -4.34 9.84
CA ASN A 50 -1.83 -4.13 10.16
C ASN A 50 -1.02 -3.66 8.94
N VAL A 51 -1.18 -4.32 7.78
CA VAL A 51 -0.49 -3.91 6.55
C VAL A 51 -0.98 -2.55 6.07
N SER A 52 -2.27 -2.25 6.21
CA SER A 52 -2.84 -0.94 5.83
C SER A 52 -2.27 0.20 6.68
N GLN A 53 -2.11 0.00 7.98
CA GLN A 53 -1.47 0.97 8.88
C GLN A 53 0.01 1.21 8.52
N GLN A 54 0.74 0.15 8.14
CA GLN A 54 2.12 0.29 7.65
C GLN A 54 2.17 1.12 6.36
N CYS A 55 1.22 0.91 5.44
CA CYS A 55 1.14 1.68 4.20
C CYS A 55 0.85 3.17 4.47
N GLU A 56 -0.05 3.48 5.41
CA GLU A 56 -0.32 4.87 5.81
C GLU A 56 0.93 5.53 6.42
N ALA A 57 1.67 4.82 7.26
CA ALA A 57 2.86 5.33 7.94
C ALA A 57 4.01 5.71 6.99
N VAL A 58 4.17 4.99 5.87
CA VAL A 58 5.23 5.23 4.88
C VAL A 58 4.80 6.16 3.74
N SER A 59 3.51 6.47 3.64
CA SER A 59 2.98 7.24 2.51
C SER A 59 3.39 8.72 2.60
N PRO A 60 4.00 9.30 1.54
CA PRO A 60 4.33 10.73 1.52
C PRO A 60 3.08 11.63 1.52
N PHE A 61 1.95 11.11 1.01
CA PHE A 61 0.67 11.83 0.91
C PHE A 61 -0.32 11.48 2.03
N LYS A 62 0.06 10.59 2.97
CA LYS A 62 -0.76 10.16 4.12
C LYS A 62 -2.17 9.73 3.72
N TYR A 63 -2.28 8.86 2.71
CA TYR A 63 -3.58 8.25 2.40
C TYR A 63 -4.04 7.41 3.59
N LYS A 64 -5.21 7.79 4.12
CA LYS A 64 -5.82 7.07 5.23
C LYS A 64 -6.32 5.72 4.75
N PHE A 65 -6.15 4.69 5.58
CA PHE A 65 -6.84 3.43 5.32
C PHE A 65 -8.34 3.61 5.62
N GLU A 66 -9.18 3.02 4.78
CA GLU A 66 -10.61 2.91 5.00
C GLU A 66 -10.99 1.44 4.89
N GLN A 67 -11.33 0.82 6.02
CA GLN A 67 -11.92 -0.51 6.02
C GLN A 67 -13.41 -0.33 5.80
N LYS A 68 -13.89 -0.67 4.60
CA LYS A 68 -15.32 -0.72 4.34
C LYS A 68 -15.87 -2.00 4.99
N PRO A 69 -16.80 -1.90 5.95
CA PRO A 69 -17.48 -3.08 6.46
C PRO A 69 -18.29 -3.71 5.34
N ASN A 70 -18.30 -5.05 5.30
CA ASN A 70 -19.23 -5.82 4.46
C ASN A 70 -20.64 -5.78 5.06
#